data_AF-A0A3M1U2F5-F1
#
_entry.id   AF-A0A3M1U2F5-F1
#
_cell.length_a   1.000
_cell.length_b   1.000
_cell.length_c   1.000
_cell.angle_alpha   90.00
_cell.angle_beta   90.00
_cell.angle_gamma   90.00
#
_symmetry.space_group_name_H-M   'P 1'
#
loop_
_entity.id
_entity.type
_entity.pdbx_description
1 polymer ?
#
loop_
_entity_poly.entity_id
_entity_poly.type
_entity_poly.pdbx_seq_one_letter_code
_entity_poly.pdbx_strand_id
1 'polypeptide(L)'
;MNSAIRPSVSQVLREIAETAPGVPLLALGQTVFWDEPVKALILRAAEELGLSIRLVAGVHDTDYFAKLPGGVTAEKPFVALPRNDGSTRDFWSAAGEFSALFGSETPITRERLLQSGINLERLTRGNASLLDQATEAWGWRGIASTDPRPMTTADIPTSQVFSCLQSTFEWALDLTVERLCLPEQREMAVKVKNELMGMLCAHLEHCRGQDLASYYQCLLPELQQKATGRSTTEITRTSELLRFNQETCRLPRFAILDLFLRPETRDIAKRAYDEAV
;
A
#
# COMPACT_ATOMS: atom_id res chain seq x y z
N MET A 1 -31.35 6.31 12.27
CA MET A 1 -30.22 5.40 11.98
C MET A 1 -29.04 5.95 12.74
N ASN A 2 -28.55 5.25 13.78
CA ASN A 2 -27.31 5.67 14.45
C ASN A 2 -26.19 5.49 13.43
N SER A 3 -25.53 6.58 13.03
CA SER A 3 -24.34 6.50 12.18
C SER A 3 -23.31 5.62 12.88
N ALA A 4 -22.85 4.58 12.19
CA ALA A 4 -21.83 3.65 12.67
C ALA A 4 -20.41 4.26 12.63
N ILE A 5 -20.29 5.54 12.29
CA ILE A 5 -19.02 6.24 12.14
C ILE A 5 -18.48 6.59 13.52
N ARG A 6 -17.20 6.26 13.74
CA ARG A 6 -16.51 6.60 14.99
C ARG A 6 -16.46 8.13 15.18
N PRO A 7 -16.69 8.64 16.41
CA PRO A 7 -16.69 10.08 16.67
C PRO A 7 -15.42 10.82 16.22
N SER A 8 -14.25 10.18 16.37
CA SER A 8 -12.97 10.74 15.93
C SER A 8 -12.90 10.94 14.41
N VAL A 9 -13.46 10.02 13.63
CA VAL A 9 -13.53 10.14 12.16
C VAL A 9 -14.47 11.28 11.79
N SER A 10 -15.63 11.38 12.45
CA SER A 10 -16.57 12.48 12.21
C SER A 10 -15.99 13.85 12.53
N GLN A 11 -15.23 13.96 13.61
CA GLN A 11 -14.55 15.20 13.99
C GLN A 11 -13.54 15.62 12.91
N VAL A 12 -12.63 14.72 12.53
CA VAL A 12 -11.61 15.00 11.51
C VAL A 12 -12.23 15.41 10.17
N LEU A 13 -13.30 14.73 9.73
CA LEU A 13 -13.96 15.06 8.47
C LEU A 13 -14.60 16.46 8.50
N ARG A 14 -15.16 16.87 9.64
CA ARG A 14 -15.70 18.23 9.81
C ARG A 14 -14.59 19.27 9.81
N GLU A 15 -13.51 19.03 10.54
CA GLU A 15 -12.34 19.93 10.59
C GLU A 15 -11.72 20.13 9.20
N ILE A 16 -11.59 19.05 8.41
CA ILE A 16 -11.13 19.12 7.02
C ILE A 16 -12.08 19.98 6.18
N ALA A 17 -13.40 19.74 6.27
CA ALA A 17 -14.40 20.48 5.51
C ALA A 17 -14.44 21.98 5.88
N GLU A 18 -14.16 22.32 7.14
CA GLU A 18 -14.08 23.71 7.62
C GLU A 18 -12.78 24.40 7.22
N THR A 19 -11.65 23.70 7.31
CA THR A 19 -10.31 24.29 7.10
C THR A 19 -9.96 24.44 5.62
N ALA A 20 -10.45 23.53 4.77
CA ALA A 20 -10.10 23.48 3.35
C ALA A 20 -11.33 23.21 2.46
N PRO A 21 -12.35 24.08 2.48
CA PRO A 21 -13.59 23.86 1.74
C PRO A 21 -13.33 23.74 0.23
N GLY A 22 -13.85 22.67 -0.38
CA GLY A 22 -13.74 22.40 -1.83
C GLY A 22 -12.40 21.82 -2.29
N VAL A 23 -11.41 21.72 -1.41
CA VAL A 23 -10.11 21.10 -1.70
C VAL A 23 -10.27 19.57 -1.68
N PRO A 24 -9.85 18.85 -2.73
CA PRO A 24 -9.92 17.41 -2.74
C PRO A 24 -8.90 16.80 -1.78
N LEU A 25 -9.27 15.70 -1.13
CA LEU A 25 -8.30 14.82 -0.49
C LEU A 25 -7.45 14.14 -1.55
N LEU A 26 -6.17 13.98 -1.28
CA LEU A 26 -5.24 13.25 -2.14
C LEU A 26 -4.79 11.99 -1.41
N ALA A 27 -5.03 10.83 -2.02
CA ALA A 27 -4.44 9.56 -1.59
C ALA A 27 -3.40 9.13 -2.64
N LEU A 28 -2.14 8.95 -2.23
CA LEU A 28 -1.09 8.42 -3.09
C LEU A 28 -0.74 7.01 -2.60
N GLY A 29 -1.10 6.03 -3.40
CA GLY A 29 -1.14 4.63 -3.01
C GLY A 29 0.04 3.81 -3.48
N GLN A 30 0.69 3.21 -2.49
CA GLN A 30 1.73 2.19 -2.57
C GLN A 30 1.13 0.76 -2.50
N THR A 31 -0.08 0.65 -1.95
CA THR A 31 -0.74 -0.60 -1.54
C THR A 31 -2.12 -0.74 -2.20
N VAL A 32 -2.13 -0.80 -3.54
CA VAL A 32 -3.35 -0.73 -4.38
C VAL A 32 -4.38 -1.81 -4.05
N PHE A 33 -3.95 -2.98 -3.55
CA PHE A 33 -4.83 -4.10 -3.20
C PHE A 33 -5.38 -4.06 -1.78
N TRP A 34 -4.95 -3.11 -0.94
CA TRP A 34 -5.30 -3.06 0.47
C TRP A 34 -5.68 -1.67 0.97
N ASP A 35 -4.72 -0.75 1.18
CA ASP A 35 -5.05 0.53 1.82
C ASP A 35 -5.88 1.44 0.90
N GLU A 36 -5.65 1.40 -0.41
CA GLU A 36 -6.33 2.31 -1.34
C GLU A 36 -7.85 2.09 -1.44
N PRO A 37 -8.36 0.84 -1.50
CA PRO A 37 -9.79 0.58 -1.36
C PRO A 37 -10.35 1.02 0.00
N VAL A 38 -9.57 0.87 1.09
CA VAL A 38 -10.00 1.27 2.44
C VAL A 38 -10.06 2.79 2.58
N LYS A 39 -9.09 3.53 2.04
CA LYS A 39 -9.08 5.00 2.01
C LYS A 39 -10.31 5.55 1.33
N ALA A 40 -10.83 4.89 0.28
CA ALA A 40 -12.05 5.31 -0.39
C ALA A 40 -13.31 5.26 0.50
N LEU A 41 -13.32 4.45 1.58
CA LEU A 41 -14.43 4.44 2.56
C LEU A 41 -14.60 5.78 3.28
N ILE A 42 -13.57 6.65 3.27
CA ILE A 42 -13.67 8.00 3.84
C ILE A 42 -14.74 8.85 3.13
N LEU A 43 -14.93 8.63 1.82
CA LEU A 43 -15.97 9.32 1.06
C LEU A 43 -17.36 8.90 1.54
N ARG A 44 -17.55 7.60 1.79
CA ARG A 44 -18.81 7.09 2.33
C ARG A 44 -19.09 7.68 3.71
N ALA A 45 -18.08 7.76 4.56
CA ALA A 45 -18.20 8.38 5.88
C ALA A 45 -18.54 9.87 5.80
N ALA A 46 -17.94 10.61 4.86
CA ALA A 46 -18.23 12.02 4.64
C ALA A 46 -19.68 12.25 4.20
N GLU A 47 -20.18 11.43 3.27
CA GLU A 47 -21.56 11.50 2.77
C GLU A 47 -22.59 11.28 3.88
N GLU A 48 -22.36 10.30 4.76
CA GLU A 48 -23.25 10.04 5.90
C GLU A 48 -23.30 11.21 6.90
N LEU A 49 -22.28 12.07 6.91
CA LEU A 49 -22.23 13.30 7.70
C LEU A 49 -22.78 14.53 6.94
N GLY A 50 -23.23 14.36 5.70
CA GLY A 50 -23.69 15.44 4.84
C GLY A 50 -22.57 16.33 4.30
N LEU A 51 -21.32 15.84 4.29
CA LEU A 51 -20.15 16.57 3.82
C LEU A 51 -19.88 16.23 2.35
N SER A 52 -19.56 17.25 1.55
CA SER A 52 -19.14 17.10 0.16
C SER A 52 -17.61 17.12 0.10
N ILE A 53 -17.00 15.93 0.12
CA ILE A 53 -15.55 15.75 0.02
C ILE A 53 -15.25 15.02 -1.29
N ARG A 54 -14.23 15.48 -2.01
CA ARG A 54 -13.69 14.80 -3.19
C ARG A 54 -12.41 14.06 -2.83
N LEU A 55 -12.13 12.96 -3.52
CA LEU A 55 -10.89 12.21 -3.42
C LEU A 55 -10.24 12.11 -4.80
N VAL A 56 -8.96 12.46 -4.87
CA VAL A 56 -8.07 12.14 -5.99
C VAL A 56 -7.26 10.92 -5.56
N ALA A 57 -7.44 9.80 -6.25
CA ALA A 57 -6.70 8.58 -5.96
C ALA A 57 -5.53 8.45 -6.94
N GLY A 58 -4.31 8.47 -6.43
CA GLY A 58 -3.08 8.43 -7.21
C GLY A 58 -2.33 7.14 -7.01
N VAL A 59 -1.76 6.58 -8.09
CA VAL A 59 -0.76 5.52 -7.97
C VAL A 59 0.59 6.14 -7.62
N HIS A 60 1.24 5.67 -6.56
CA HIS A 60 2.58 6.09 -6.20
C HIS A 60 3.62 5.38 -7.08
N ASP A 61 3.73 5.81 -8.32
CA ASP A 61 4.54 5.18 -9.36
C ASP A 61 6.04 5.53 -9.31
N THR A 62 6.43 6.52 -8.51
CA THR A 62 7.83 6.92 -8.31
C THR A 62 8.56 6.11 -7.24
N ASP A 63 7.85 5.21 -6.55
CA ASP A 63 8.46 4.35 -5.53
C ASP A 63 8.94 3.02 -6.10
N TYR A 64 9.84 2.37 -5.36
CA TYR A 64 10.52 1.14 -5.71
C TYR A 64 9.92 -0.06 -4.96
N PHE A 65 10.06 -1.26 -5.53
CA PHE A 65 9.84 -2.47 -4.75
C PHE A 65 10.90 -2.61 -3.65
N ALA A 66 10.51 -3.30 -2.58
CA ALA A 66 11.42 -3.65 -1.50
C ALA A 66 12.71 -4.31 -2.02
N LYS A 67 13.81 -4.03 -1.34
CA LYS A 67 15.06 -4.78 -1.47
C LYS A 67 15.32 -5.50 -0.16
N LEU A 68 15.72 -6.77 -0.24
CA LEU A 68 16.25 -7.44 0.95
C LEU A 68 17.74 -7.13 1.12
N PRO A 69 18.18 -6.62 2.29
CA PRO A 69 19.59 -6.51 2.60
C PRO A 69 20.23 -7.90 2.59
N GLY A 70 21.29 -8.08 1.80
CA GLY A 70 21.94 -9.37 1.56
C GLY A 70 21.51 -10.07 0.26
N GLY A 71 20.48 -9.57 -0.43
CA GLY A 71 19.92 -10.14 -1.65
C GLY A 71 19.08 -11.40 -1.37
N VAL A 72 18.11 -11.67 -2.24
CA VAL A 72 17.39 -12.94 -2.25
C VAL A 72 17.93 -13.76 -3.40
N THR A 73 18.51 -14.92 -3.10
CA THR A 73 18.70 -15.96 -4.10
C THR A 73 17.32 -16.58 -4.40
N ALA A 74 16.54 -15.90 -5.23
CA ALA A 74 15.33 -16.48 -5.83
C ALA A 74 15.54 -16.66 -7.32
N GLU A 75 15.00 -17.74 -7.88
CA GLU A 75 15.01 -17.98 -9.32
C GLU A 75 14.10 -17.00 -10.08
N LYS A 76 13.19 -16.32 -9.36
CA LYS A 76 12.21 -15.39 -9.90
C LYS A 76 12.65 -13.93 -9.68
N PRO A 77 12.31 -13.01 -10.61
CA PRO A 77 12.64 -11.58 -10.50
C PRO A 77 11.90 -10.86 -9.37
N PHE A 78 10.77 -11.42 -8.93
CA PHE A 78 9.96 -10.91 -7.84
C PHE A 78 9.54 -12.05 -6.90
N VAL A 79 9.53 -11.76 -5.61
CA VAL A 79 9.15 -12.73 -4.57
C VAL A 79 8.32 -12.05 -3.50
N ALA A 80 7.25 -12.71 -3.06
CA ALA A 80 6.44 -12.25 -1.94
C ALA A 80 7.02 -12.80 -0.63
N LEU A 81 7.23 -11.92 0.34
CA LEU A 81 7.90 -12.23 1.59
C LEU A 81 7.10 -11.68 2.77
N PRO A 82 7.06 -12.39 3.89
CA PRO A 82 6.55 -11.81 5.13
C PRO A 82 7.59 -10.86 5.74
N ARG A 83 7.15 -10.03 6.67
CA ARG A 83 8.04 -9.33 7.61
C ARG A 83 8.19 -10.17 8.87
N ASN A 84 9.39 -10.30 9.39
CA ASN A 84 9.70 -10.99 10.65
C ASN A 84 10.90 -10.31 11.32
N ASP A 85 11.30 -10.74 12.52
CA ASP A 85 12.43 -10.14 13.25
C ASP A 85 13.75 -10.94 13.09
N GLY A 86 13.84 -11.74 12.04
CA GLY A 86 15.01 -12.51 11.66
C GLY A 86 15.43 -12.19 10.23
N SER A 87 15.13 -13.10 9.29
CA SER A 87 15.59 -13.00 7.89
C SER A 87 15.06 -11.81 7.11
N THR A 88 13.90 -11.24 7.49
CA THR A 88 13.28 -10.10 6.80
C THR A 88 13.08 -8.89 7.72
N ARG A 89 13.90 -8.74 8.75
CA ARG A 89 13.78 -7.64 9.73
C ARG A 89 13.80 -6.26 9.10
N ASP A 90 14.73 -6.05 8.18
CA ASP A 90 14.94 -4.76 7.52
C ASP A 90 14.19 -4.70 6.18
N PHE A 91 13.24 -5.61 5.96
CA PHE A 91 12.36 -5.63 4.81
C PHE A 91 11.29 -4.55 4.95
N TRP A 92 11.17 -3.72 3.91
CA TRP A 92 10.08 -2.78 3.76
C TRP A 92 9.62 -2.78 2.30
N SER A 93 8.32 -2.94 2.08
CA SER A 93 7.70 -2.99 0.74
C SER A 93 6.84 -1.77 0.53
N ALA A 94 6.89 -1.22 -0.68
CA ALA A 94 6.14 -0.01 -1.03
C ALA A 94 5.31 -0.12 -2.32
N ALA A 95 5.44 -1.17 -3.12
CA ALA A 95 4.74 -1.26 -4.42
C ALA A 95 3.94 -2.55 -4.62
N GLY A 96 3.78 -3.34 -3.57
CA GLY A 96 3.16 -4.67 -3.66
C GLY A 96 2.89 -5.27 -2.30
N GLU A 97 2.24 -4.51 -1.43
CA GLU A 97 1.79 -5.02 -0.14
C GLU A 97 0.39 -5.62 -0.22
N PHE A 98 0.22 -6.68 0.56
CA PHE A 98 -1.01 -7.44 0.65
C PHE A 98 -1.28 -7.78 2.12
N SER A 99 -2.54 -7.68 2.51
CA SER A 99 -3.00 -8.13 3.81
C SER A 99 -4.24 -8.99 3.68
N ALA A 100 -4.27 -10.09 4.42
CA ALA A 100 -5.50 -10.83 4.68
C ALA A 100 -6.37 -10.12 5.72
N LEU A 101 -7.59 -10.58 5.92
CA LEU A 101 -8.46 -10.08 6.98
C LEU A 101 -7.76 -10.17 8.35
N PHE A 102 -7.64 -9.02 9.02
CA PHE A 102 -6.90 -8.81 10.28
C PHE A 102 -5.38 -8.95 10.20
N GLY A 103 -4.82 -9.14 9.02
CA GLY A 103 -3.37 -9.11 8.80
C GLY A 103 -2.81 -7.71 8.99
N SER A 104 -1.56 -7.63 9.41
CA SER A 104 -0.83 -6.37 9.56
C SER A 104 0.66 -6.61 9.36
N GLU A 105 1.36 -5.60 8.83
CA GLU A 105 2.82 -5.60 8.73
C GLU A 105 3.51 -5.69 10.11
N THR A 106 2.79 -5.52 11.22
CA THR A 106 3.38 -5.48 12.56
C THR A 106 3.81 -6.87 13.04
N PRO A 107 5.13 -7.18 13.13
CA PRO A 107 5.59 -8.45 13.67
C PRO A 107 5.49 -8.47 15.20
N ILE A 108 5.51 -9.67 15.79
CA ILE A 108 5.85 -9.83 17.20
C ILE A 108 7.37 -9.77 17.29
N THR A 109 7.93 -8.75 17.95
CA THR A 109 9.40 -8.60 18.01
C THR A 109 10.06 -9.59 18.96
N ARG A 110 11.35 -9.84 18.72
CA ARG A 110 12.25 -10.61 19.57
C ARG A 110 12.26 -10.10 20.99
N GLU A 111 12.32 -8.77 21.19
CA GLU A 111 12.28 -8.17 22.53
C GLU A 111 10.98 -8.52 23.26
N ARG A 112 9.85 -8.49 22.56
CA ARG A 112 8.54 -8.80 23.16
C ARG A 112 8.44 -10.27 23.57
N LEU A 113 8.99 -11.19 22.78
CA LEU A 113 9.08 -12.61 23.16
C LEU A 113 9.97 -12.80 24.39
N LEU A 114 11.13 -12.13 24.45
CA LEU A 114 12.04 -12.17 25.61
C LEU A 114 11.39 -11.61 26.88
N GLN A 115 10.70 -10.47 26.78
CA GLN A 115 9.95 -9.85 27.88
C GLN A 115 8.83 -10.75 28.39
N SER A 116 8.29 -11.61 27.54
CA SER A 116 7.26 -12.60 27.89
C SER A 116 7.84 -13.90 28.48
N GLY A 117 9.16 -13.99 28.67
CA GLY A 117 9.85 -15.14 29.27
C GLY A 117 10.22 -16.25 28.29
N ILE A 118 10.13 -16.03 26.97
CA ILE A 118 10.50 -17.03 25.96
C ILE A 118 12.01 -17.09 25.83
N ASN A 119 12.59 -18.29 26.02
CA ASN A 119 14.01 -18.53 25.79
C ASN A 119 14.28 -18.75 24.29
N LEU A 120 14.70 -17.68 23.62
CA LEU A 120 14.94 -17.70 22.17
C LEU A 120 16.14 -18.56 21.75
N GLU A 121 17.20 -18.63 22.55
CA GLU A 121 18.35 -19.50 22.24
C GLU A 121 17.95 -20.97 22.21
N ARG A 122 17.00 -21.37 23.06
CA ARG A 122 16.41 -22.70 23.03
C ARG A 122 15.48 -22.87 21.84
N LEU A 123 14.69 -21.84 21.50
CA LEU A 123 13.76 -21.85 20.37
C LEU A 123 14.51 -22.05 19.05
N THR A 124 15.63 -21.36 18.85
CA THR A 124 16.37 -21.40 17.57
C THR A 124 17.40 -22.52 17.50
N ARG A 125 17.61 -23.28 18.60
CA ARG A 125 18.62 -24.35 18.65
C ARG A 125 18.29 -25.45 17.65
N GLY A 126 19.06 -25.52 16.57
CA GLY A 126 18.89 -26.51 15.50
C GLY A 126 17.90 -26.09 14.40
N ASN A 127 17.21 -24.95 14.53
CA ASN A 127 16.38 -24.39 13.47
C ASN A 127 16.24 -22.86 13.60
N ALA A 128 17.07 -22.12 12.87
CA ALA A 128 17.02 -20.66 12.85
C ALA A 128 15.69 -20.10 12.31
N SER A 129 15.01 -20.84 11.42
CA SER A 129 13.73 -20.40 10.82
C SER A 129 12.56 -20.35 11.81
N LEU A 130 12.71 -20.94 13.02
CA LEU A 130 11.69 -20.84 14.06
C LEU A 130 11.54 -19.41 14.59
N LEU A 131 12.62 -18.61 14.57
CA LEU A 131 12.51 -17.20 14.92
C LEU A 131 11.66 -16.46 13.88
N ASP A 132 11.93 -16.69 12.60
CA ASP A 132 11.20 -16.07 11.49
C ASP A 132 9.70 -16.40 11.58
N GLN A 133 9.35 -17.66 11.83
CA GLN A 133 7.95 -18.09 11.99
C GLN A 133 7.28 -17.50 13.23
N ALA A 134 7.99 -17.46 14.37
CA ALA A 134 7.44 -16.96 15.63
C ALA A 134 7.25 -15.43 15.64
N THR A 135 8.02 -14.73 14.81
CA THR A 135 8.00 -13.27 14.71
C THR A 135 7.34 -12.78 13.42
N GLU A 136 6.77 -13.68 12.62
CA GLU A 136 6.09 -13.33 11.38
C GLU A 136 4.95 -12.34 11.62
N ALA A 137 4.92 -11.27 10.84
CA ALA A 137 3.80 -10.36 10.70
C ALA A 137 2.63 -11.11 10.05
N TRP A 138 1.80 -11.72 10.89
CA TRP A 138 0.76 -12.64 10.43
C TRP A 138 -0.19 -11.96 9.44
N GLY A 139 -0.48 -12.67 8.35
CA GLY A 139 -1.46 -12.26 7.36
C GLY A 139 -1.02 -11.06 6.51
N TRP A 140 0.25 -10.65 6.56
CA TRP A 140 0.80 -9.61 5.68
C TRP A 140 1.97 -10.14 4.86
N ARG A 141 2.06 -9.71 3.59
CA ARG A 141 3.20 -9.94 2.71
C ARG A 141 3.48 -8.72 1.85
N GLY A 142 4.76 -8.46 1.61
CA GLY A 142 5.23 -7.50 0.63
C GLY A 142 5.95 -8.20 -0.52
N ILE A 143 5.94 -7.61 -1.71
CA ILE A 143 6.73 -8.09 -2.84
C ILE A 143 8.10 -7.40 -2.84
N ALA A 144 9.15 -8.19 -3.03
CA ALA A 144 10.52 -7.74 -3.21
C ALA A 144 10.97 -7.96 -4.65
N SER A 145 11.79 -7.04 -5.16
CA SER A 145 12.57 -7.31 -6.37
C SER A 145 13.85 -8.05 -5.98
N THR A 146 14.24 -9.04 -6.80
CA THR A 146 15.53 -9.72 -6.67
C THR A 146 16.62 -9.12 -7.55
N ASP A 147 16.27 -8.18 -8.44
CA ASP A 147 17.25 -7.41 -9.22
C ASP A 147 17.89 -6.34 -8.31
N PRO A 148 19.23 -6.25 -8.26
CA PRO A 148 19.90 -5.21 -7.48
C PRO A 148 19.63 -3.78 -7.99
N ARG A 149 19.26 -3.62 -9.27
CA ARG A 149 18.97 -2.32 -9.87
C ARG A 149 17.63 -1.78 -9.36
N PRO A 150 17.60 -0.55 -8.82
CA PRO A 150 16.33 0.07 -8.43
C PRO A 150 15.49 0.35 -9.69
N MET A 151 14.27 -0.16 -9.71
CA MET A 151 13.26 0.17 -10.72
C MET A 151 12.02 0.70 -10.01
N THR A 152 11.50 1.83 -10.49
CA THR A 152 10.26 2.37 -9.96
C THR A 152 9.06 1.57 -10.48
N THR A 153 7.92 1.69 -9.83
CA THR A 153 6.66 1.12 -10.30
C THR A 153 6.30 1.60 -11.71
N ALA A 154 6.68 2.83 -12.09
CA ALA A 154 6.50 3.34 -13.46
C ALA A 154 7.36 2.60 -14.51
N ASP A 155 8.49 2.02 -14.10
CA ASP A 155 9.46 1.39 -15.00
C ASP A 155 9.26 -0.13 -15.15
N ILE A 156 8.45 -0.75 -14.28
CA ILE A 156 8.30 -2.21 -14.23
C ILE A 156 7.22 -2.67 -15.21
N PRO A 157 7.55 -3.51 -16.21
CA PRO A 157 6.54 -4.11 -17.04
C PRO A 157 5.65 -5.04 -16.22
N THR A 158 4.33 -4.87 -16.32
CA THR A 158 3.34 -5.65 -15.55
C THR A 158 3.56 -7.14 -15.75
N SER A 159 3.90 -7.58 -16.97
CA SER A 159 4.16 -8.99 -17.31
C SER A 159 5.27 -9.64 -16.48
N GLN A 160 6.25 -8.87 -15.99
CA GLN A 160 7.35 -9.41 -15.19
C GLN A 160 6.93 -9.72 -13.75
N VAL A 161 5.99 -8.95 -13.20
CA VAL A 161 5.60 -9.01 -11.78
C VAL A 161 4.21 -9.62 -11.57
N PHE A 162 3.37 -9.68 -12.61
CA PHE A 162 1.97 -10.09 -12.53
C PHE A 162 1.78 -11.45 -11.88
N SER A 163 2.59 -12.46 -12.23
CA SER A 163 2.47 -13.79 -11.61
C SER A 163 2.68 -13.77 -10.09
N CYS A 164 3.59 -12.91 -9.60
CA CYS A 164 3.82 -12.71 -8.18
C CYS A 164 2.65 -11.93 -7.54
N LEU A 165 2.15 -10.88 -8.19
CA LEU A 165 0.98 -10.12 -7.72
C LEU A 165 -0.26 -11.01 -7.59
N GLN A 166 -0.58 -11.76 -8.64
CA GLN A 166 -1.73 -12.63 -8.70
C GLN A 166 -1.70 -13.71 -7.60
N SER A 167 -0.57 -14.41 -7.45
CA SER A 167 -0.42 -15.45 -6.43
C SER A 167 -0.43 -14.88 -5.00
N THR A 168 0.11 -13.68 -4.79
CA THR A 168 0.08 -13.03 -3.46
C THR A 168 -1.32 -12.54 -3.11
N PHE A 169 -2.05 -12.00 -4.09
CA PHE A 169 -3.44 -11.60 -3.91
C PHE A 169 -4.34 -12.80 -3.63
N GLU A 170 -4.18 -13.89 -4.38
CA GLU A 170 -4.88 -15.14 -4.12
C GLU A 170 -4.62 -15.65 -2.70
N TRP A 171 -3.35 -15.68 -2.28
CA TRP A 171 -2.98 -16.06 -0.91
C TRP A 171 -3.70 -15.21 0.15
N ALA A 172 -3.75 -13.89 -0.02
CA ALA A 172 -4.42 -12.99 0.93
C ALA A 172 -5.93 -13.24 0.99
N LEU A 173 -6.56 -13.49 -0.16
CA LEU A 173 -7.98 -13.80 -0.25
C LEU A 173 -8.30 -15.18 0.36
N ASP A 174 -7.48 -16.19 0.11
CA ASP A 174 -7.66 -17.52 0.69
C ASP A 174 -7.56 -17.49 2.21
N LEU A 175 -6.52 -16.84 2.74
CA LEU A 175 -6.38 -16.69 4.18
C LEU A 175 -7.57 -15.93 4.79
N THR A 176 -8.08 -14.91 4.09
CA THR A 176 -9.30 -14.18 4.49
C THR A 176 -10.51 -15.10 4.56
N VAL A 177 -10.78 -15.88 3.52
CA VAL A 177 -11.92 -16.82 3.47
C VAL A 177 -11.81 -17.85 4.59
N GLU A 178 -10.62 -18.39 4.84
CA GLU A 178 -10.39 -19.36 5.93
C GLU A 178 -10.72 -18.81 7.32
N ARG A 179 -10.51 -17.51 7.55
CA ARG A 179 -10.76 -16.87 8.86
C ARG A 179 -12.23 -16.58 9.14
N LEU A 180 -13.10 -16.59 8.13
CA LEU A 180 -14.53 -16.37 8.35
C LEU A 180 -15.13 -17.54 9.12
N CYS A 181 -15.93 -17.27 10.15
CA CYS A 181 -16.42 -18.32 11.04
C CYS A 181 -17.65 -19.05 10.50
N LEU A 182 -18.55 -18.33 9.82
CA LEU A 182 -19.84 -18.88 9.39
C LEU A 182 -19.74 -19.47 7.97
N PRO A 183 -20.31 -20.68 7.73
CA PRO A 183 -20.33 -21.29 6.39
C PRO A 183 -20.94 -20.39 5.32
N GLU A 184 -22.06 -19.70 5.60
CA GLU A 184 -22.67 -18.81 4.59
C GLU A 184 -21.76 -17.62 4.22
N GLN A 185 -20.97 -17.12 5.18
CA GLN A 185 -20.01 -16.05 4.93
C GLN A 185 -18.85 -16.55 4.07
N ARG A 186 -18.37 -17.78 4.31
CA ARG A 186 -17.32 -18.40 3.48
C ARG A 186 -17.78 -18.61 2.05
N GLU A 187 -18.98 -19.15 1.84
CA GLU A 187 -19.53 -19.35 0.49
C GLU A 187 -19.66 -18.03 -0.28
N MET A 188 -20.13 -16.98 0.40
CA MET A 188 -20.19 -15.64 -0.19
C MET A 188 -18.79 -15.10 -0.50
N ALA A 189 -17.85 -15.24 0.44
CA ALA A 189 -16.48 -14.75 0.27
C ALA A 189 -15.73 -15.49 -0.85
N VAL A 190 -15.98 -16.78 -1.08
CA VAL A 190 -15.44 -17.52 -2.24
C VAL A 190 -15.94 -16.92 -3.56
N LYS A 191 -17.22 -16.54 -3.64
CA LYS A 191 -17.75 -15.86 -4.84
C LYS A 191 -17.04 -14.53 -5.07
N VAL A 192 -16.91 -13.72 -4.01
CA VAL A 192 -16.20 -12.43 -4.08
C VAL A 192 -14.72 -12.62 -4.43
N LYS A 193 -14.04 -13.63 -3.86
CA LYS A 193 -12.66 -14.01 -4.22
C LYS A 193 -12.57 -14.24 -5.73
N ASN A 194 -13.43 -15.09 -6.29
CA ASN A 194 -13.39 -15.44 -7.70
C ASN A 194 -13.67 -14.24 -8.60
N GLU A 195 -14.59 -13.35 -8.21
CA GLU A 195 -14.83 -12.09 -8.92
C GLU A 195 -13.60 -11.17 -8.91
N LEU A 196 -12.95 -11.00 -7.76
CA LEU A 196 -11.75 -10.18 -7.63
C LEU A 196 -10.59 -10.76 -8.44
N MET A 197 -10.39 -12.08 -8.41
CA MET A 197 -9.36 -12.74 -9.22
C MET A 197 -9.65 -12.59 -10.73
N GLY A 198 -10.91 -12.74 -11.14
CA GLY A 198 -11.32 -12.52 -12.53
C GLY A 198 -11.08 -11.08 -12.99
N MET A 199 -11.37 -10.10 -12.13
CA MET A 199 -11.09 -8.68 -12.37
C MET A 199 -9.60 -8.42 -12.62
N LEU A 200 -8.70 -8.95 -11.78
CA LEU A 200 -7.26 -8.75 -11.94
C LEU A 200 -6.76 -9.24 -13.31
N CYS A 201 -7.22 -10.43 -13.73
CA CYS A 201 -6.88 -11.00 -15.03
C CYS A 201 -7.47 -10.20 -16.19
N ALA A 202 -8.72 -9.77 -16.09
CA ALA A 202 -9.38 -8.98 -17.13
C ALA A 202 -8.66 -7.65 -17.37
N HIS A 203 -8.21 -6.96 -16.30
CA HIS A 203 -7.43 -5.73 -16.43
C HIS A 203 -6.04 -5.95 -17.03
N LEU A 204 -5.43 -7.13 -16.85
CA LEU A 204 -4.14 -7.42 -17.50
C LEU A 204 -4.27 -7.40 -19.03
N GLU A 205 -5.40 -7.88 -19.55
CA GLU A 205 -5.66 -7.98 -20.98
C GLU A 205 -6.13 -6.65 -21.60
N HIS A 206 -6.93 -5.87 -20.86
CA HIS A 206 -7.66 -4.72 -21.41
C HIS A 206 -7.09 -3.35 -21.01
N CYS A 207 -6.24 -3.29 -19.98
CA CYS A 207 -5.67 -2.02 -19.54
C CYS A 207 -4.71 -1.45 -20.59
N ARG A 208 -4.79 -0.12 -20.80
CA ARG A 208 -3.88 0.59 -21.70
C ARG A 208 -2.58 0.88 -20.96
N GLY A 209 -1.49 0.30 -21.43
CA GLY A 209 -0.15 0.47 -20.85
C GLY A 209 0.50 -0.88 -20.59
N GLN A 210 1.83 -0.90 -20.58
CA GLN A 210 2.59 -2.13 -20.34
C GLN A 210 3.28 -2.14 -18.98
N ASP A 211 3.28 -1.00 -18.29
CA ASP A 211 3.86 -0.81 -16.97
C ASP A 211 2.85 -1.04 -15.84
N LEU A 212 3.40 -1.33 -14.65
CA LEU A 212 2.63 -1.64 -13.45
C LEU A 212 1.78 -0.46 -12.98
N ALA A 213 2.28 0.77 -13.14
CA ALA A 213 1.53 1.97 -12.76
C ALA A 213 0.24 2.13 -13.59
N SER A 214 0.32 1.86 -14.90
CA SER A 214 -0.84 1.82 -15.79
C SER A 214 -1.84 0.75 -15.36
N TYR A 215 -1.35 -0.46 -15.06
CA TYR A 215 -2.20 -1.54 -14.57
C TYR A 215 -2.95 -1.16 -13.29
N TYR A 216 -2.25 -0.55 -12.32
CA TYR A 216 -2.87 -0.07 -11.08
C TYR A 216 -3.88 1.05 -11.28
N GLN A 217 -3.64 1.99 -12.18
CA GLN A 217 -4.61 3.03 -12.51
C GLN A 217 -5.90 2.48 -13.11
N CYS A 218 -5.81 1.43 -13.93
CA CYS A 218 -7.00 0.75 -14.48
C CYS A 218 -7.79 0.01 -13.39
N LEU A 219 -7.08 -0.64 -12.46
CA LEU A 219 -7.67 -1.50 -11.43
C LEU A 219 -8.34 -0.69 -10.30
N LEU A 220 -7.72 0.41 -9.89
CA LEU A 220 -8.09 1.15 -8.68
C LEU A 220 -9.55 1.63 -8.65
N PRO A 221 -10.13 2.20 -9.73
CA PRO A 221 -11.53 2.61 -9.74
C PRO A 221 -12.51 1.48 -9.43
N GLU A 222 -12.26 0.27 -9.95
CA GLU A 222 -13.16 -0.87 -9.78
C GLU A 222 -13.04 -1.47 -8.38
N LEU A 223 -11.83 -1.54 -7.82
CA LEU A 223 -11.64 -1.94 -6.42
C LEU A 223 -12.33 -0.97 -5.46
N GLN A 224 -12.20 0.34 -5.69
CA GLN A 224 -12.88 1.35 -4.88
C GLN A 224 -14.40 1.29 -5.05
N GLN A 225 -14.89 1.03 -6.25
CA GLN A 225 -16.32 0.83 -6.50
C GLN A 225 -16.84 -0.41 -5.78
N LYS A 226 -16.12 -1.53 -5.77
CA LYS A 226 -16.52 -2.71 -4.99
C LYS A 226 -16.51 -2.43 -3.48
N ALA A 227 -15.55 -1.67 -2.98
CA ALA A 227 -15.44 -1.34 -1.56
C ALA A 227 -16.52 -0.34 -1.08
N THR A 228 -16.84 0.66 -1.89
CA THR A 228 -17.69 1.80 -1.48
C THR A 228 -19.07 1.83 -2.13
N GLY A 229 -19.28 1.05 -3.19
CA GLY A 229 -20.43 1.17 -4.10
C GLY A 229 -20.35 2.36 -5.06
N ARG A 230 -19.26 3.13 -5.06
CA ARG A 230 -19.08 4.33 -5.90
C ARG A 230 -17.74 4.31 -6.64
N SER A 231 -17.76 4.75 -7.89
CA SER A 231 -16.54 4.95 -8.66
C SER A 231 -15.91 6.29 -8.31
N THR A 232 -14.60 6.30 -8.03
CA THR A 232 -13.82 7.54 -7.91
C THR A 232 -13.67 8.18 -9.28
N THR A 233 -13.80 9.50 -9.35
CA THR A 233 -13.83 10.24 -10.62
C THR A 233 -12.46 10.75 -11.07
N GLU A 234 -11.50 10.86 -10.15
CA GLU A 234 -10.19 11.47 -10.43
C GLU A 234 -9.07 10.49 -10.05
N ILE A 235 -8.35 10.00 -11.06
CA ILE A 235 -7.18 9.12 -10.93
C ILE A 235 -5.93 9.85 -11.43
N THR A 236 -4.79 9.70 -10.75
CA THR A 236 -3.51 10.30 -11.16
C THR A 236 -2.33 9.37 -10.89
N ARG A 237 -1.10 9.83 -11.16
CA ARG A 237 0.16 9.22 -10.70
C ARG A 237 1.06 10.26 -10.06
N THR A 238 1.96 9.82 -9.19
CA THR A 238 3.00 10.70 -8.65
C THR A 238 3.88 11.32 -9.73
N SER A 239 4.25 10.58 -10.78
CA SER A 239 5.05 11.07 -11.91
C SER A 239 4.35 12.15 -12.74
N GLU A 240 3.02 12.21 -12.69
CA GLU A 240 2.21 13.26 -13.31
C GLU A 240 2.06 14.46 -12.37
N LEU A 241 1.65 14.19 -11.13
CA LEU A 241 1.35 15.19 -10.13
C LEU A 241 2.58 15.99 -9.69
N LEU A 242 3.72 15.32 -9.59
CA LEU A 242 5.00 15.86 -9.11
C LEU A 242 5.99 16.11 -10.25
N ARG A 243 5.53 16.05 -11.51
CA ARG A 243 6.36 16.42 -12.66
C ARG A 243 6.87 17.84 -12.49
N PHE A 244 8.17 18.02 -12.34
CA PHE A 244 8.81 19.33 -12.21
C PHE A 244 9.56 19.66 -13.50
N ASN A 245 9.02 20.58 -14.31
CA ASN A 245 9.60 21.03 -15.58
C ASN A 245 9.29 22.52 -15.82
N GLN A 246 9.64 23.06 -16.98
CA GLN A 246 9.40 24.48 -17.31
C GLN A 246 7.92 24.89 -17.30
N GLU A 247 7.01 23.96 -17.53
CA GLU A 247 5.55 24.19 -17.57
C GLU A 247 4.93 24.15 -16.17
N THR A 248 5.46 23.27 -15.30
CA THR A 248 4.86 22.97 -14.00
C THR A 248 5.57 23.62 -12.83
N CYS A 249 6.81 24.11 -12.99
CA CYS A 249 7.64 24.61 -11.88
C CYS A 249 7.02 25.79 -11.10
N ARG A 250 6.05 26.49 -11.70
CA ARG A 250 5.33 27.61 -11.07
C ARG A 250 4.09 27.19 -10.28
N LEU A 251 3.73 25.90 -10.28
CA LEU A 251 2.56 25.43 -9.53
C LEU A 251 2.79 25.55 -8.01
N PRO A 252 1.76 25.92 -7.22
CA PRO A 252 1.91 26.14 -5.77
C PRO A 252 2.55 24.98 -5.01
N ARG A 253 2.31 23.73 -5.44
CA ARG A 253 2.89 22.52 -4.82
C ARG A 253 4.42 22.48 -4.83
N PHE A 254 5.07 23.20 -5.76
CA PHE A 254 6.52 23.29 -5.86
C PHE A 254 7.11 24.52 -5.17
N ALA A 255 6.29 25.37 -4.56
CA ALA A 255 6.77 26.58 -3.87
C ALA A 255 7.76 26.26 -2.74
N ILE A 256 7.71 25.05 -2.16
CA ILE A 256 8.68 24.62 -1.15
C ILE A 256 10.11 24.50 -1.72
N LEU A 257 10.26 24.22 -3.01
CA LEU A 257 11.56 24.11 -3.66
C LEU A 257 12.28 25.47 -3.72
N ASP A 258 11.55 26.58 -3.69
CA ASP A 258 12.15 27.92 -3.62
C ASP A 258 13.08 28.05 -2.42
N LEU A 259 12.79 27.38 -1.31
CA LEU A 259 13.65 27.38 -0.11
C LEU A 259 15.04 26.80 -0.41
N PHE A 260 15.13 25.83 -1.32
CA PHE A 260 16.38 25.18 -1.72
C PHE A 260 17.07 25.89 -2.89
N LEU A 261 16.32 26.66 -3.68
CA LEU A 261 16.82 27.36 -4.86
C LEU A 261 17.36 28.76 -4.55
N ARG A 262 16.78 29.47 -3.57
CA ARG A 262 17.20 30.82 -3.19
C ARG A 262 18.49 30.78 -2.37
N PRO A 263 19.55 31.51 -2.76
CA PRO A 263 20.83 31.52 -2.05
C PRO A 263 20.69 31.84 -0.55
N GLU A 264 19.75 32.70 -0.19
CA GLU A 264 19.55 33.18 1.18
C GLU A 264 19.00 32.10 2.12
N THR A 265 18.24 31.13 1.60
CA THR A 265 17.58 30.08 2.40
C THR A 265 18.19 28.70 2.20
N ARG A 266 18.98 28.51 1.14
CA ARG A 266 19.48 27.20 0.69
C ARG A 266 20.19 26.41 1.77
N ASP A 267 21.13 27.02 2.49
CA ASP A 267 21.93 26.30 3.50
C ASP A 267 21.10 25.92 4.73
N ILE A 268 20.10 26.72 5.08
CA ILE A 268 19.16 26.43 6.17
C ILE A 268 18.25 25.28 5.76
N ALA A 269 17.67 25.34 4.55
CA ALA A 269 16.79 24.31 4.02
C ALA A 269 17.50 22.95 3.91
N LYS A 270 18.76 22.93 3.44
CA LYS A 270 19.59 21.72 3.39
C LYS A 270 19.82 21.11 4.76
N ARG A 271 20.30 21.90 5.73
CA ARG A 271 20.54 21.40 7.09
C ARG A 271 19.26 20.84 7.72
N ALA A 272 18.15 21.57 7.59
CA ALA A 272 16.87 21.12 8.12
C ALA A 272 16.39 19.81 7.48
N TYR A 273 16.66 19.61 6.18
CA TYR A 273 16.37 18.34 5.51
C TYR A 273 17.28 17.21 5.99
N ASP A 274 18.59 17.45 6.04
CA ASP A 274 19.59 16.46 6.46
C ASP A 274 19.45 16.06 7.94
N GLU A 275 18.90 16.93 8.79
CA GLU A 275 18.57 16.61 10.19
C GLU A 275 17.30 15.77 10.32
N ALA A 276 16.39 15.82 9.35
CA ALA A 276 15.09 15.16 9.40
C ALA A 276 15.07 13.76 8.76
N VAL A 277 16.04 13.45 7.89
CA VAL A 277 16.17 12.19 7.14
C VAL A 277 17.34 11.37 7.68
#